data_AF-A0A9E0QGR2-F1
#
_entry.id   AF-A0A9E0QGR2-F1
#
_cell.length_a   1.000
_cell.length_b   1.000
_cell.length_c   1.000
_cell.angle_alpha   90.00
_cell.angle_beta   90.00
_cell.angle_gamma   90.00
#
_symmetry.space_group_name_H-M   'P 1'
#
loop_
_entity.id
_entity.type
_entity.pdbx_description
1 polymer ?
#
loop_
_entity_poly.entity_id
_entity_poly.type
_entity_poly.pdbx_seq_one_letter_code
_entity_poly.pdbx_strand_id
1 'polypeptide(L)'
;MEQQTKTNLLNIETWVRLLYMLVFGLLSVVARMVIWIVAILQFLLVLVTGTGNDNLRDLGQGTSKWVYQTFLFLTFNSDDKPFPFSDWPEVDAPLTEELQTDGVIDAEFVEAETTEEPADVDDVPAFVDTEDEQNPQDDHKPT
;
A
#
# COMPACT_ATOMS: atom_id res chain seq x y z
N MET A 1 -26.30 30.69 36.29
CA MET A 1 -25.42 30.16 35.23
C MET A 1 -24.02 30.78 35.24
N GLU A 2 -23.87 32.08 35.53
CA GLU A 2 -22.56 32.77 35.48
C GLU A 2 -21.49 32.28 36.46
N GLN A 3 -21.87 31.70 37.61
CA GLN A 3 -20.89 31.20 38.57
C GLN A 3 -20.28 29.85 38.13
N GLN A 4 -21.05 28.99 37.47
CA GLN A 4 -20.55 27.69 37.00
C GLN A 4 -19.58 27.83 35.82
N THR A 5 -19.79 28.79 34.92
CA THR A 5 -18.86 29.05 33.80
C THR A 5 -17.52 29.56 34.29
N LYS A 6 -17.51 30.50 35.27
CA LYS A 6 -16.26 31.00 35.89
C LYS A 6 -15.45 29.89 36.55
N THR A 7 -16.11 28.93 37.23
CA THR A 7 -15.42 27.79 37.85
C THR A 7 -14.83 26.82 36.83
N ASN A 8 -15.55 26.52 35.74
CA ASN A 8 -15.02 25.68 34.66
C ASN A 8 -13.84 26.35 33.94
N LEU A 9 -13.92 27.67 33.72
CA LEU A 9 -12.83 28.46 33.12
C LEU A 9 -11.61 28.60 34.02
N LEU A 10 -11.76 28.45 35.34
CA LEU A 10 -10.64 28.44 36.29
C LEU A 10 -10.15 27.03 36.62
N ASN A 11 -10.72 25.99 36.00
CA ASN A 11 -10.31 24.62 36.25
C ASN A 11 -8.96 24.34 35.57
N ILE A 12 -7.92 24.17 36.39
CA ILE A 12 -6.54 23.97 35.97
C ILE A 12 -6.40 22.74 35.05
N GLU A 13 -7.22 21.71 35.24
CA GLU A 13 -7.18 20.48 34.43
C GLU A 13 -7.48 20.76 32.95
N THR A 14 -8.43 21.65 32.67
CA THR A 14 -8.80 22.06 31.31
C THR A 14 -7.67 22.84 30.63
N TRP A 15 -7.00 23.73 31.37
CA TRP A 15 -5.85 24.49 30.86
C TRP A 15 -4.62 23.63 30.64
N VAL A 16 -4.37 22.66 31.52
CA VAL A 16 -3.29 21.69 31.36
C VAL A 16 -3.53 20.84 30.11
N ARG A 17 -4.78 20.38 29.87
CA ARG A 17 -5.14 19.70 28.62
C ARG A 17 -4.92 20.58 27.40
N LEU A 18 -5.32 21.85 27.46
CA LEU A 18 -5.10 22.81 26.37
C LEU A 18 -3.59 23.03 26.09
N LEU A 19 -2.76 23.11 27.13
CA LEU A 19 -1.32 23.20 26.99
C LEU A 19 -0.76 21.96 26.26
N TYR A 20 -1.18 20.76 26.66
CA TYR A 20 -0.79 19.54 25.96
C TYR A 20 -1.27 19.54 24.50
N MET A 21 -2.47 20.01 24.21
CA MET A 21 -2.97 20.13 22.83
C MET A 21 -2.11 21.07 21.98
N LEU A 22 -1.65 22.20 22.53
CA LEU A 22 -0.73 23.10 21.82
C LEU A 22 0.62 22.45 21.55
N VAL A 23 1.19 21.77 22.55
CA VAL A 23 2.47 21.06 22.42
C VAL A 23 2.35 19.95 21.38
N PHE A 24 1.35 19.08 21.50
CA PHE A 24 1.12 18.00 20.55
C PHE A 24 0.77 18.50 19.16
N GLY A 25 0.01 19.60 19.04
CA GLY A 25 -0.23 20.26 17.75
C GLY A 25 1.06 20.71 17.08
N LEU A 26 2.01 21.27 17.86
CA LEU A 26 3.34 21.62 17.35
C LEU A 26 4.15 20.38 16.96
N LEU A 27 4.16 19.33 17.79
CA LEU A 27 4.84 18.07 17.46
C LEU A 27 4.25 17.42 16.20
N SER A 28 2.93 17.52 15.96
CA SER A 28 2.30 17.02 14.74
C SER A 28 2.81 17.72 13.48
N VAL A 29 3.17 19.01 13.54
CA VAL A 29 3.82 19.71 12.43
C VAL A 29 5.21 19.13 12.17
N VAL A 30 5.97 18.87 13.23
CA VAL A 30 7.29 18.24 13.11
C VAL A 30 7.17 16.83 12.53
N ALA A 31 6.24 16.01 13.04
CA ALA A 31 6.00 14.67 12.52
C ALA A 31 5.62 14.67 11.04
N ARG A 32 4.83 15.65 10.60
CA ARG A 32 4.53 15.83 9.17
C ARG A 32 5.79 16.11 8.35
N MET A 33 6.71 16.93 8.85
CA MET A 33 8.01 17.15 8.20
C MET A 33 8.84 15.87 8.17
N VAL A 34 8.87 15.10 9.26
CA VAL A 34 9.56 13.81 9.34
C VAL A 34 9.03 12.83 8.30
N ILE A 35 7.71 12.70 8.14
CA ILE A 35 7.09 11.84 7.12
C ILE A 35 7.57 12.21 5.71
N TRP A 36 7.60 13.51 5.38
CA TRP A 36 8.12 13.96 4.08
C TRP A 36 9.60 13.61 3.89
N ILE A 37 10.42 13.81 4.91
CA ILE A 37 11.85 13.47 4.86
C ILE A 37 12.03 11.95 4.66
N VAL A 38 11.32 11.13 5.44
CA VAL A 38 11.38 9.66 5.31
C VAL A 38 10.94 9.22 3.92
N ALA A 39 9.86 9.80 3.37
CA ALA A 39 9.39 9.49 2.03
C ALA A 39 10.43 9.84 0.95
N ILE A 40 11.06 11.01 1.03
CA ILE A 40 12.11 11.44 0.09
C ILE A 40 13.33 10.51 0.20
N LEU A 41 13.79 10.22 1.42
CA LEU A 41 14.92 9.33 1.62
C LEU A 41 14.63 7.93 1.11
N GLN A 42 13.44 7.38 1.39
CA GLN A 42 13.03 6.08 0.88
C GLN A 42 13.04 6.07 -0.66
N PHE A 43 12.50 7.12 -1.29
CA PHE A 43 12.52 7.26 -2.74
C PHE A 43 13.95 7.30 -3.31
N LEU A 44 14.85 8.07 -2.70
CA LEU A 44 16.25 8.14 -3.10
C LEU A 44 16.97 6.79 -2.92
N LEU A 45 16.72 6.08 -1.83
CA LEU A 45 17.32 4.76 -1.58
C LEU A 45 16.86 3.73 -2.61
N VAL A 46 15.57 3.72 -2.95
CA VAL A 46 15.03 2.86 -4.01
C VAL A 46 15.66 3.23 -5.37
N LEU A 47 15.87 4.52 -5.64
CA LEU A 47 16.49 4.97 -6.90
C LEU A 47 17.96 4.55 -7.02
N VAL A 48 18.73 4.60 -5.93
CA VAL A 48 20.16 4.28 -5.93
C VAL A 48 20.42 2.78 -5.77
N THR A 49 19.67 2.11 -4.88
CA THR A 49 19.93 0.73 -4.45
C THR A 49 18.96 -0.27 -5.10
N GLY A 50 17.85 0.18 -5.66
CA GLY A 50 16.78 -0.67 -6.18
C GLY A 50 15.87 -1.27 -5.09
N THR A 51 16.29 -1.22 -3.82
CA THR A 51 15.55 -1.74 -2.67
C THR A 51 15.32 -0.66 -1.62
N GLY A 52 14.17 -0.69 -0.97
CA GLY A 52 13.86 0.19 0.16
C GLY A 52 14.64 -0.19 1.44
N ASN A 53 14.64 0.70 2.44
CA ASN A 53 15.20 0.41 3.76
C ASN A 53 14.07 0.12 4.76
N ASP A 54 14.14 -1.05 5.41
CA ASP A 54 13.12 -1.47 6.37
C ASP A 54 13.07 -0.58 7.61
N ASN A 55 14.21 -0.10 8.11
CA ASN A 55 14.25 0.81 9.27
C ASN A 55 13.54 2.14 8.97
N LEU A 56 13.68 2.68 7.75
CA LEU A 56 12.98 3.90 7.34
C LEU A 56 11.48 3.64 7.21
N ARG A 57 11.11 2.45 6.72
CA ARG A 57 9.71 2.04 6.61
C ARG A 57 9.08 1.90 7.98
N ASP A 58 9.77 1.29 8.93
CA ASP A 58 9.31 1.12 10.31
C ASP A 58 9.19 2.48 11.02
N LEU A 59 10.17 3.36 10.85
CA LEU A 59 10.09 4.73 11.36
C LEU A 59 8.88 5.48 10.78
N GLY A 60 8.63 5.34 9.47
CA GLY A 60 7.47 5.93 8.81
C GLY A 60 6.14 5.39 9.35
N GLN A 61 6.04 4.08 9.58
CA GLN A 61 4.87 3.45 10.18
C GLN A 61 4.64 3.91 11.62
N GLY A 62 5.68 3.87 12.46
CA GLY A 62 5.62 4.34 13.84
C GLY A 62 5.21 5.81 13.92
N THR A 63 5.79 6.67 13.07
CA THR A 63 5.44 8.10 13.01
C THR A 63 3.98 8.29 12.60
N SER A 64 3.48 7.50 11.64
CA SER A 64 2.09 7.57 11.18
C SER A 64 1.11 7.14 12.27
N LYS A 65 1.40 6.05 12.99
CA LYS A 65 0.62 5.60 14.15
C LYS A 65 0.62 6.64 15.26
N TRP A 66 1.77 7.25 15.55
CA TRP A 66 1.90 8.31 16.55
C TRP A 66 1.06 9.55 16.17
N VAL A 67 1.05 9.97 14.89
CA VAL A 67 0.21 11.09 14.43
C VAL A 67 -1.27 10.79 14.63
N TYR A 68 -1.71 9.56 14.33
CA TYR A 68 -3.08 9.13 14.54
C TYR A 68 -3.49 9.21 16.03
N GLN A 69 -2.69 8.62 16.92
CA GLN A 69 -2.91 8.69 18.38
C GLN A 69 -2.95 10.14 18.87
N THR A 70 -2.06 10.99 18.35
CA THR A 70 -2.01 12.41 18.67
C THR A 70 -3.30 13.12 18.28
N PHE A 71 -3.84 12.86 17.09
CA PHE A 71 -5.11 13.45 16.70
C PHE A 71 -6.30 12.92 17.49
N LEU A 72 -6.30 11.65 17.90
CA LEU A 72 -7.33 11.13 18.81
C LEU A 72 -7.33 11.89 20.15
N PHE A 73 -6.15 12.15 20.72
CA PHE A 73 -6.01 12.95 21.94
C PHE A 73 -6.49 14.40 21.76
N LEU A 74 -6.06 15.06 20.68
CA LEU A 74 -6.45 16.44 20.36
C LEU A 74 -7.96 16.60 20.14
N THR A 75 -8.59 15.60 19.54
CA THR A 75 -10.02 15.62 19.19
C THR A 75 -10.92 15.07 20.28
N PHE A 76 -10.38 14.81 21.48
CA PHE A 76 -11.10 14.24 22.62
C PHE A 76 -11.67 12.83 22.36
N ASN A 77 -11.18 12.13 21.35
CA ASN A 77 -11.54 10.72 21.10
C ASN A 77 -10.75 9.76 22.00
N SER A 78 -9.64 10.21 22.59
CA SER A 78 -8.89 9.48 23.62
C SER A 78 -8.34 10.42 24.68
N ASP A 79 -8.17 9.90 25.90
CA ASP A 79 -7.48 10.57 27.01
C ASP A 79 -6.03 10.07 27.18
N ASP A 80 -5.61 9.09 26.38
CA ASP A 80 -4.24 8.57 26.36
C ASP A 80 -3.30 9.57 25.71
N LYS A 81 -2.22 9.91 26.41
CA LYS A 81 -1.21 10.85 25.93
C LYS A 81 -0.14 10.07 25.17
N PRO A 82 0.10 10.37 23.88
CA PRO A 82 1.13 9.67 23.12
C PRO A 82 2.55 10.05 23.59
N PHE A 83 3.56 9.39 23.01
CA PHE A 83 4.97 9.70 23.23
C PHE A 83 5.22 11.22 23.20
N PRO A 84 6.00 11.78 24.16
CA PRO A 84 6.92 11.12 25.08
C PRO A 84 6.32 10.63 26.41
N PHE A 85 5.00 10.67 26.59
CA PHE A 85 4.37 10.26 27.86
C PHE A 85 3.93 8.79 27.88
N SER A 86 3.83 8.18 26.71
CA SER A 86 3.65 6.74 26.50
C SER A 86 4.82 6.19 25.69
N ASP A 87 4.87 4.86 25.57
CA ASP A 87 5.79 4.19 24.66
C ASP A 87 5.54 4.60 23.21
N TRP A 88 6.59 4.51 22.39
CA TRP A 88 6.51 4.70 20.96
C TRP A 88 5.65 3.58 20.35
N PRO A 89 4.73 3.88 19.41
CA PRO A 89 3.85 2.87 18.84
C PRO A 89 4.65 1.74 18.19
N GLU A 90 4.30 0.52 18.57
CA GLU A 90 4.86 -0.69 17.96
C GLU A 90 4.49 -0.74 16.48
N VAL A 91 5.46 -1.10 15.66
CA VAL A 91 5.27 -1.33 14.22
C VAL A 91 4.92 -2.79 14.08
N ASP A 92 3.71 -3.08 13.57
CA ASP A 92 3.37 -4.47 13.29
C ASP A 92 4.19 -4.88 12.08
N ALA A 93 5.03 -5.90 12.22
CA ALA A 93 5.62 -6.54 11.06
C ALA A 93 4.48 -6.90 10.12
N PRO A 94 4.61 -6.67 8.79
CA PRO A 94 3.59 -7.10 7.86
C PRO A 94 3.31 -8.57 8.18
N LEU A 95 2.04 -8.88 8.42
CA LEU A 95 1.58 -10.24 8.59
C LEU A 95 1.89 -10.94 7.27
N THR A 96 3.12 -11.44 7.13
CA THR A 96 3.35 -12.70 6.47
C THR A 96 2.59 -13.67 7.36
N GLU A 97 1.30 -13.79 7.10
CA GLU A 97 0.60 -15.02 7.39
C GLU A 97 1.39 -16.09 6.65
N GLU A 98 2.43 -16.62 7.30
CA GLU A 98 2.85 -17.98 7.06
C GLU A 98 1.58 -18.77 7.31
N LEU A 99 0.88 -19.06 6.21
CA LEU A 99 -0.13 -20.08 6.18
C LEU A 99 0.51 -21.26 6.92
N GLN A 100 0.06 -21.50 8.14
CA GLN A 100 0.30 -22.75 8.82
C GLN A 100 -0.39 -23.80 7.95
N THR A 101 0.33 -24.31 6.96
CA THR A 101 -0.01 -25.52 6.24
C THR A 101 0.39 -26.69 7.14
N ASP A 102 -0.14 -26.70 8.37
CA ASP A 102 -0.05 -27.84 9.26
C ASP A 102 -1.41 -28.55 9.21
N GLY A 103 -1.56 -29.43 8.22
CA GLY A 103 -2.59 -30.46 8.20
C GLY A 103 -3.55 -30.48 7.00
N VAL A 104 -3.31 -31.46 6.11
CA VAL A 104 -4.30 -32.17 5.26
C VAL A 104 -4.77 -31.39 4.03
N ILE A 105 -4.37 -31.74 2.79
CA ILE A 105 -4.58 -33.02 2.09
C ILE A 105 -3.47 -33.23 1.04
N ASP A 106 -2.84 -34.41 1.06
CA ASP A 106 -2.16 -35.00 -0.09
C ASP A 106 -3.15 -35.09 -1.26
N ALA A 107 -3.08 -34.14 -2.19
CA ALA A 107 -3.63 -34.33 -3.52
C ALA A 107 -2.48 -34.87 -4.38
N GLU A 108 -2.49 -36.19 -4.55
CA GLU A 108 -1.67 -36.94 -5.49
C GLU A 108 -1.60 -36.20 -6.83
N PHE A 109 -0.42 -35.67 -7.15
CA PHE A 109 -0.15 -35.02 -8.41
C PHE A 109 -0.06 -36.12 -9.47
N VAL A 110 -1.15 -36.32 -10.22
CA VAL A 110 -1.12 -37.21 -11.39
C VAL A 110 -0.23 -36.55 -12.43
N GLU A 111 0.98 -37.08 -12.57
CA GLU A 111 1.93 -36.75 -13.62
C GLU A 111 1.31 -37.13 -14.98
N ALA A 112 0.82 -36.15 -15.71
CA ALA A 112 0.47 -36.32 -17.11
C ALA A 112 1.77 -36.32 -17.94
N GLU A 113 2.38 -37.50 -18.05
CA GLU A 113 3.32 -37.80 -19.13
C GLU A 113 2.55 -37.80 -20.45
N THR A 114 2.78 -36.79 -21.30
CA THR A 114 2.47 -36.84 -22.73
C THR A 114 3.64 -36.25 -23.51
N THR A 115 4.54 -37.16 -23.88
CA THR A 115 5.35 -37.25 -25.10
C THR A 115 5.32 -36.06 -26.06
N GLU A 116 6.51 -35.51 -26.33
CA GLU A 116 6.83 -34.71 -27.51
C GLU A 116 6.66 -35.53 -28.80
N GLU A 117 5.81 -35.11 -29.73
CA GLU A 117 5.93 -35.44 -31.17
C GLU A 117 5.30 -34.28 -32.00
N PRO A 118 5.92 -33.84 -33.12
CA PRO A 118 5.71 -32.51 -33.68
C PRO A 118 4.38 -32.35 -34.42
N ALA A 119 3.81 -31.15 -34.33
CA ALA A 119 2.61 -30.75 -35.06
C ALA A 119 2.88 -30.78 -36.58
N ASP A 120 2.36 -31.81 -37.24
CA ASP A 120 2.19 -31.86 -38.68
C ASP A 120 1.07 -30.87 -39.06
N VAL A 121 1.41 -29.91 -39.91
CA VAL A 121 0.56 -28.76 -40.28
C VAL A 121 -0.19 -29.14 -41.55
N ASP A 122 -1.19 -30.03 -41.47
CA ASP A 122 -1.89 -30.48 -42.70
C ASP A 122 -3.34 -30.98 -42.50
N ASP A 123 -4.13 -30.36 -41.62
CA ASP A 123 -5.57 -30.66 -41.55
C ASP A 123 -6.44 -29.44 -41.19
N VAL A 124 -6.35 -28.39 -42.01
CA VAL A 124 -7.36 -27.31 -42.04
C VAL A 124 -8.33 -27.58 -43.19
N PRO A 125 -9.59 -27.97 -42.94
CA PRO A 125 -10.54 -28.15 -44.03
C PRO A 125 -10.97 -26.77 -44.54
N ALA A 126 -10.62 -26.49 -45.79
CA ALA A 126 -11.02 -25.29 -46.51
C ALA A 126 -12.56 -25.27 -46.74
N PHE A 127 -13.22 -24.23 -46.24
CA PHE A 127 -14.57 -23.84 -46.62
C PHE A 127 -14.47 -22.47 -47.32
N VAL A 128 -14.40 -22.49 -48.66
CA VAL A 128 -15.22 -21.72 -49.64
C VAL A 128 -15.71 -20.33 -49.15
N ASP A 129 -15.45 -19.18 -49.76
CA ASP A 129 -15.09 -18.80 -51.14
C ASP A 129 -14.12 -17.59 -51.12
N THR A 130 -13.19 -17.51 -52.07
CA THR A 130 -12.48 -16.26 -52.40
C THR A 130 -12.69 -16.01 -53.89
N GLU A 131 -13.49 -15.01 -54.21
CA GLU A 131 -13.63 -14.48 -55.57
C GLU A 131 -12.29 -13.85 -55.98
N ASP A 132 -11.73 -14.34 -57.09
CA ASP A 132 -10.43 -13.95 -57.64
C ASP A 132 -10.39 -12.45 -58.04
N GLU A 133 -9.43 -11.72 -57.47
CA GLU A 133 -8.92 -10.45 -58.00
C GLU A 133 -8.20 -10.69 -59.34
N GLN A 134 -8.76 -10.17 -60.43
CA GLN A 134 -8.09 -10.08 -61.74
C GLN A 134 -7.10 -8.92 -61.78
N ASN A 135 -5.83 -9.21 -62.11
CA ASN A 135 -4.90 -8.29 -62.80
C ASN A 135 -3.63 -9.06 -63.27
N PRO A 136 -2.77 -8.57 -64.21
CA PRO A 136 -2.93 -7.68 -65.38
C PRO A 136 -2.39 -8.30 -66.71
N GLN A 137 -2.69 -7.63 -67.84
CA GLN A 137 -1.87 -7.54 -69.09
C GLN A 137 -1.48 -8.83 -69.85
N ASP A 138 -1.94 -9.03 -71.08
CA ASP A 138 -1.37 -8.44 -72.31
C ASP A 138 -1.99 -9.07 -73.59
N ASP A 139 -2.16 -8.22 -74.61
CA ASP A 139 -2.28 -8.46 -76.06
C ASP A 139 -2.80 -9.80 -76.64
N HIS A 140 -3.97 -9.76 -77.31
CA HIS A 140 -4.10 -9.78 -78.78
C HIS A 140 -5.54 -10.02 -79.27
N LYS A 141 -6.04 -9.08 -80.08
CA LYS A 141 -7.19 -9.21 -81.01
C LYS A 141 -6.78 -10.14 -82.17
N PRO A 142 -7.53 -11.18 -82.56
CA PRO A 142 -8.50 -11.14 -83.67
C PRO A 142 -9.74 -12.03 -83.35
N THR A 143 -10.92 -11.94 -83.92
CA THR A 143 -11.43 -11.53 -85.24
C THR A 143 -12.93 -11.37 -85.06
#